data_AF-A0A8J8A5Z6-F1
#
_entry.id   AF-A0A8J8A5Z6-F1
#
_cell.length_a   1.000
_cell.length_b   1.000
_cell.length_c   1.000
_cell.angle_alpha   90.00
_cell.angle_beta   90.00
_cell.angle_gamma   90.00
#
_symmetry.space_group_name_H-M   'P 1'
#
loop_
_entity.id
_entity.type
_entity.pdbx_description
1 polymer ?
#
loop_
_entity_poly.entity_id
_entity_poly.type
_entity_poly.pdbx_seq_one_letter_code
_entity_poly.pdbx_strand_id
1 'polypeptide(L)' 'MRTFGLILVFLGFLLLLKEFQPAFLDWLRPYAPYIKDAFWGVTLIAFGLYMLTRRAARRLVLLLYLIYLLLYLVV' A
#
# COMPACT_ATOMS: atom_id res chain seq x y z
N MET A 1 -13.35 2.25 -17.99
CA MET A 1 -14.39 1.53 -17.22
C MET A 1 -13.87 0.25 -16.55
N ARG A 2 -13.19 -0.67 -17.25
CA ARG A 2 -12.61 -1.89 -16.64
C ARG A 2 -11.66 -1.63 -15.46
N THR A 3 -10.82 -0.60 -15.54
CA THR A 3 -9.85 -0.26 -14.48
C THR A 3 -10.53 0.18 -13.18
N PHE A 4 -11.64 0.89 -13.28
CA PHE A 4 -12.42 1.34 -12.13
C PHE A 4 -13.08 0.16 -11.40
N GLY A 5 -13.59 -0.81 -12.16
CA GLY A 5 -14.12 -2.06 -11.60
C GLY A 5 -13.03 -2.88 -10.87
N LEU A 6 -11.82 -2.96 -11.44
CA LEU A 6 -10.68 -3.61 -10.77
C LEU A 6 -10.31 -2.90 -9.46
N ILE A 7 -10.32 -1.57 -9.43
CA ILE A 7 -10.06 -0.80 -8.21
C ILE A 7 -11.13 -1.11 -7.15
N LEU A 8 -12.42 -1.14 -7.51
CA LEU A 8 -13.50 -1.44 -6.57
C LEU A 8 -13.43 -2.86 -6.00
N VAL A 9 -13.17 -3.86 -6.86
CA VAL A 9 -12.97 -5.26 -6.43
C VAL A 9 -11.77 -5.36 -5.49
N PHE A 10 -10.67 -4.69 -5.84
CA PHE A 10 -9.47 -4.65 -5.01
C PHE A 10 -9.70 -3.96 -3.66
N LEU A 11 -10.43 -2.84 -3.65
CA LEU A 11 -10.80 -2.13 -2.43
C LEU A 11 -11.71 -2.99 -1.53
N GLY A 12 -12.69 -3.67 -2.12
CA GLY A 12 -13.59 -4.58 -1.40
C GLY A 12 -12.83 -5.76 -0.80
N PHE A 13 -11.90 -6.35 -1.56
CA PHE A 13 -11.02 -7.41 -1.05
C PHE A 13 -10.16 -6.94 0.13
N LEU A 14 -9.58 -5.74 0.01
CA LEU A 14 -8.80 -5.09 1.07
C LEU A 14 -9.59 -4.89 2.36
N LEU A 15 -10.84 -4.43 2.25
CA LEU A 15 -11.74 -4.26 3.41
C LEU A 15 -12.06 -5.61 4.07
N LEU A 16 -12.38 -6.63 3.28
CA LEU A 16 -12.62 -7.98 3.80
C LEU A 16 -11.39 -8.55 4.52
N LEU A 17 -10.20 -8.32 3.98
CA LEU A 17 -8.95 -8.78 4.58
C LEU A 17 -8.68 -8.11 5.95
N LYS A 18 -9.04 -6.83 6.07
CA LYS A 18 -8.98 -6.08 7.33
C LYS A 18 -9.98 -6.62 8.36
N GLU A 19 -11.21 -6.91 7.93
CA GLU A 19 -12.28 -7.43 8.79
C GLU A 19 -11.96 -8.82 9.35
N PHE A 20 -11.39 -9.70 8.51
CA PHE A 20 -11.07 -11.08 8.89
C PHE A 20 -9.94 -11.19 9.92
N GLN A 21 -9.18 -10.10 10.15
CA GLN A 21 -7.97 -10.05 10.99
C GLN A 21 -7.18 -11.37 10.97
N PRO A 22 -6.80 -11.85 9.78
CA PRO A 22 -6.23 -13.18 9.65
C PRO A 22 -4.97 -13.30 10.51
N ALA A 23 -4.79 -14.44 11.19
CA ALA A 23 -3.73 -14.65 12.19
C ALA A 23 -2.30 -14.36 11.69
N PHE A 24 -2.08 -14.31 10.36
CA PHE A 24 -0.81 -13.87 9.79
C PHE A 24 -0.51 -12.37 10.00
N LEU A 25 -1.50 -11.53 10.32
CA LEU A 25 -1.32 -10.11 10.62
C LEU A 25 -0.95 -9.85 12.09
N ASP A 26 -1.08 -10.83 12.98
CA ASP A 26 -0.73 -10.67 14.40
C ASP A 26 0.74 -10.31 14.60
N TRP A 27 1.64 -10.83 13.75
CA TRP A 27 3.06 -10.45 13.78
C TRP A 27 3.31 -9.01 13.33
N LEU A 28 2.35 -8.40 12.64
CA LEU A 28 2.45 -7.08 12.01
C LEU A 28 1.73 -6.00 12.83
N ARG A 29 0.78 -6.41 13.70
CA ARG A 29 0.13 -5.54 14.70
C ARG A 29 1.09 -4.65 15.50
N PRO A 30 2.23 -5.12 16.04
CA PRO A 30 3.14 -4.23 16.77
C PRO A 30 3.79 -3.16 15.87
N TYR A 31 3.88 -3.41 14.56
CA TYR A 31 4.44 -2.47 13.58
C TYR A 31 3.40 -1.49 13.03
N ALA A 32 2.11 -1.71 13.32
CA ALA A 32 1.00 -0.88 12.88
C ALA A 32 1.16 0.63 13.10
N PRO A 33 1.48 1.10 14.33
CA PRO A 33 1.63 2.53 14.56
C PRO A 33 2.78 3.11 13.72
N TYR A 34 3.92 2.41 13.66
CA TYR A 34 5.08 2.87 12.88
C TYR A 34 4.80 2.95 11.38
N ILE A 35 4.02 2.02 10.83
CA ILE A 35 3.60 2.05 9.42
C ILE A 35 2.72 3.27 9.17
N LYS A 36 1.79 3.60 10.08
CA LYS A 36 0.89 4.75 9.94
C LYS A 36 1.62 6.08 10.11
N ASP A 37 2.51 6.18 11.08
CA ASP A 37 3.28 7.40 11.36
C ASP A 37 4.28 7.70 10.24
N ALA A 38 4.86 6.66 9.62
CA ALA A 38 5.77 6.81 8.49
C ALA A 38 5.08 7.17 7.17
N PHE A 39 3.74 7.23 7.11
CA PHE A 39 2.96 7.41 5.88
C PHE A 39 3.45 8.57 5.02
N TRP A 40 3.58 9.75 5.62
CA TRP A 40 4.01 10.95 4.90
C TRP A 40 5.47 10.87 4.44
N GLY A 41 6.34 10.26 5.25
CA GLY A 41 7.75 10.06 4.89
C GLY A 41 7.91 9.12 3.70
N VAL A 42 7.23 7.96 3.73
CA VAL A 42 7.26 6.99 2.63
C VAL A 42 6.62 7.58 1.37
N THR A 43 5.55 8.35 1.50
CA THR A 43 4.89 9.04 0.38
C THR A 43 5.83 10.05 -0.28
N LEU A 44 6.52 10.87 0.51
CA LEU A 44 7.50 11.84 -0.01
C LEU A 44 8.67 11.16 -0.71
N ILE A 45 9.21 10.08 -0.14
CA ILE A 45 10.29 9.30 -0.75
C ILE A 45 9.82 8.66 -2.06
N ALA A 46 8.66 8.02 -2.06
CA ALA A 46 8.09 7.41 -3.26
C ALA A 46 7.82 8.45 -4.35
N PHE A 47 7.31 9.62 -3.98
CA PHE A 47 7.07 10.72 -4.92
C PHE A 47 8.37 11.29 -5.49
N GLY A 48 9.37 11.53 -4.65
CA GLY A 48 10.69 11.97 -5.08
C GLY A 48 11.36 10.96 -6.02
N LEU A 49 11.33 9.67 -5.66
CA LEU A 49 11.83 8.58 -6.52
C LEU A 49 11.07 8.50 -7.83
N TYR A 50 9.74 8.66 -7.82
CA TYR A 50 8.93 8.66 -9.02
C TYR A 50 9.30 9.80 -9.98
N MET A 51 9.59 10.99 -9.44
CA MET A 51 10.06 12.12 -10.23
C MET A 51 11.45 11.90 -10.81
N LEU A 52 12.38 11.33 -10.03
CA LEU A 52 13.78 11.11 -10.42
C LEU A 52 13.99 9.90 -11.36
N THR A 53 13.10 8.91 -11.34
CA THR A 53 13.28 7.66 -12.09
C THR A 53 12.81 7.73 -13.55
N ARG A 54 13.54 7.05 -14.45
CA ARG A 54 13.13 6.82 -15.85
C ARG A 54 11.95 5.83 -15.95
N ARG A 55 11.27 5.79 -17.11
CA ARG A 55 10.02 5.04 -17.34
C ARG A 55 10.01 3.59 -16.78
N ALA A 56 11.11 2.85 -16.86
CA ALA A 56 11.19 1.48 -16.36
C ALA A 56 11.13 1.39 -14.82
N ALA A 57 11.85 2.27 -14.13
CA ALA A 57 11.92 2.27 -12.66
C ALA A 57 10.70 2.93 -12.00
N ARG A 58 9.98 3.82 -12.70
CA ARG A 58 8.71 4.37 -12.21
C ARG A 58 7.68 3.31 -11.86
N ARG A 59 7.60 2.24 -12.67
CA ARG A 59 6.66 1.15 -12.44
C ARG A 59 6.97 0.39 -11.15
N LEU A 60 8.26 0.18 -10.86
CA LEU A 60 8.74 -0.41 -9.61
C LEU A 60 8.40 0.46 -8.41
N VAL A 61 8.65 1.77 -8.49
CA VAL A 61 8.31 2.72 -7.41
C VAL A 61 6.80 2.70 -7.13
N LEU A 62 5.97 2.71 -8.18
CA LEU A 62 4.51 2.61 -8.03
C LEU A 62 4.08 1.28 -7.43
N LEU A 63 4.71 0.17 -7.82
CA LEU A 63 4.42 -1.16 -7.26
C LEU A 63 4.76 -1.23 -5.77
N LEU A 64 5.95 -0.76 -5.39
CA LEU A 64 6.39 -0.70 -3.99
C LEU A 64 5.47 0.20 -3.16
N TYR A 65 5.09 1.35 -3.71
CA TYR A 65 4.16 2.26 -3.05
C TYR A 65 2.75 1.67 -2.93
N LEU A 66 2.28 0.91 -3.92
CA LEU A 66 1.01 0.21 -3.86
C LEU A 66 1.01 -0.87 -2.76
N ILE A 67 2.11 -1.63 -2.63
CA ILE A 67 2.29 -2.61 -1.56
C ILE A 67 2.30 -1.92 -0.19
N TYR A 68 2.95 -0.77 -0.08
CA TYR A 68 2.92 0.03 1.16
C TYR A 68 1.50 0.52 1.50
N LEU A 69 0.73 0.98 0.51
CA LEU A 69 -0.68 1.35 0.68
C LEU A 69 -1.54 0.17 1.13
N LEU A 70 -1.32 -1.02 0.58
CA LEU A 70 -1.94 -2.27 1.03
C LEU A 70 -1.66 -2.51 2.52
N LEU A 71 -0.40 -2.42 2.93
CA LEU A 71 -0.01 -2.58 4.34
C LEU A 71 -0.67 -1.52 5.23
N TYR A 72 -0.67 -0.25 4.80
CA TYR A 72 -1.31 0.84 5.52
C TYR A 72 -2.83 0.66 5.70
N LEU A 73 -3.50 0.03 4.72
CA LEU A 73 -4.96 -0.15 4.79
C LEU A 73 -5.37 -1.34 5.68
N VAL A 74 -4.57 -2.41 5.63
CA VAL A 74 -4.82 -3.68 6.32
C VAL A 74 -4.43 -3.61 7.80
N VAL A 75 -3.39 -2.85 8.12
CA VAL A 75 -2.80 -2.71 9.46
C VAL A 75 -3.36 -1.47 10.18
#